data_AF-A0A2Z3GFG0-F1
#
_entry.id   AF-A0A2Z3GFG0-F1
#
_cell.length_a   1.000
_cell.length_b   1.000
_cell.length_c   1.000
_cell.angle_alpha   90.00
_cell.angle_beta   90.00
_cell.angle_gamma   90.00
#
_symmetry.space_group_name_H-M   'P 1'
#
loop_
_entity.id
_entity.type
_entity.pdbx_description
1 polymer ?
#
loop_
_entity_poly.entity_id
_entity_poly.type
_entity_poly.pdbx_seq_one_letter_code
_entity_poly.pdbx_strand_id
1 'polypeptide(L)'
;MRRNYCQALLTLATLLFPGLASVAQQAPIACVNPFIGTGREGNTYPGAQAPFGMVSVSPNTTFKDYDDAVARPGYKYAGTKIRGFGLTHFSGVGCHAMQDLLFMPVSGTLDASPVGHARRT
;
A
#
# COMPACT_ATOMS: atom_id res chain seq x y z
N MET A 1 63.29 20.94 -4.49
CA MET A 1 62.67 19.74 -5.14
C MET A 1 61.50 19.14 -4.37
N ARG A 2 61.44 19.11 -3.03
CA ARG A 2 60.38 18.41 -2.26
C ARG A 2 58.96 19.01 -2.33
N ARG A 3 58.81 20.31 -2.68
CA ARG A 3 57.52 21.02 -2.71
C ARG A 3 56.64 20.67 -3.92
N ASN A 4 57.24 20.20 -5.01
CA ASN A 4 56.55 19.90 -6.26
C ASN A 4 55.97 18.47 -6.25
N TYR A 5 56.56 17.56 -5.47
CA TYR A 5 56.06 16.18 -5.32
C TYR A 5 54.79 16.11 -4.47
N CYS A 6 54.64 16.93 -3.43
CA CYS A 6 53.39 16.99 -2.67
C CYS A 6 52.21 17.50 -3.51
N GLN A 7 52.43 18.48 -4.38
CA GLN A 7 51.38 19.01 -5.26
C GLN A 7 50.99 18.01 -6.36
N ALA A 8 51.97 17.27 -6.89
CA ALA A 8 51.72 16.18 -7.83
C ALA A 8 50.96 15.01 -7.17
N LEU A 9 51.26 14.68 -5.91
CA LEU A 9 50.55 13.63 -5.16
C LEU A 9 49.12 14.04 -4.79
N LEU A 10 48.88 15.32 -4.44
CA LEU A 10 47.54 15.83 -4.14
C LEU A 10 46.63 15.88 -5.37
N THR A 11 47.18 16.20 -6.54
CA THR A 11 46.43 16.29 -7.81
C THR A 11 46.18 14.91 -8.44
N LEU A 12 47.07 13.93 -8.19
CA LEU A 12 46.85 12.54 -8.61
C LEU A 12 45.77 11.84 -7.75
N ALA A 13 45.67 12.20 -6.46
CA ALA A 13 44.66 11.65 -5.55
C ALA A 13 43.22 12.08 -5.89
N THR A 14 43.02 13.28 -6.45
CA THR A 14 41.69 13.75 -6.88
C THR A 14 41.23 13.16 -8.21
N LEU A 15 42.14 12.75 -9.09
CA LEU A 15 41.84 12.07 -10.35
C LEU A 15 41.50 10.57 -10.17
N LEU A 16 41.88 9.97 -9.03
CA LEU A 16 41.61 8.56 -8.70
C LEU A 16 40.29 8.33 -7.93
N PHE A 17 39.56 9.40 -7.56
CA PHE A 17 38.26 9.31 -6.87
C PHE A 17 37.16 10.12 -7.59
N PRO A 18 36.82 9.86 -8.86
CA PRO A 18 35.61 10.41 -9.48
C PRO A 18 34.41 9.56 -9.00
N GLY A 19 34.12 9.60 -7.70
CA GLY A 19 33.29 8.55 -7.11
C GLY A 19 32.74 8.83 -5.73
N LEU A 20 32.53 10.09 -5.34
CA LEU A 20 31.43 10.37 -4.42
C LEU A 20 30.13 10.30 -5.23
N ALA A 21 29.74 9.08 -5.61
CA ALA A 21 28.39 8.84 -6.05
C ALA A 21 27.47 9.33 -4.93
N SER A 22 26.61 10.30 -5.23
CA SER A 22 25.47 10.60 -4.39
C SER A 22 24.73 9.28 -4.20
N VAL A 23 24.75 8.73 -2.97
CA VAL A 23 23.81 7.69 -2.62
C VAL A 23 22.46 8.37 -2.71
N ALA A 24 21.71 8.10 -3.78
CA ALA A 24 20.34 8.56 -3.89
C ALA A 24 19.61 7.97 -2.68
N GLN A 25 19.36 8.78 -1.66
CA GLN A 25 18.63 8.37 -0.47
C GLN A 25 17.27 7.85 -0.94
N GLN A 26 17.02 6.54 -0.85
CA GLN A 26 15.71 5.98 -1.16
C GLN A 26 14.66 6.74 -0.36
N ALA A 27 13.63 7.23 -1.05
CA ALA A 27 12.51 7.88 -0.40
C ALA A 27 11.91 6.89 0.64
N PRO A 28 11.63 7.31 1.88
CA PRO A 28 11.13 6.41 2.93
C PRO A 28 9.86 5.64 2.54
N ILE A 29 9.07 6.17 1.61
CA ILE A 29 7.89 5.51 1.04
C ILE A 29 8.22 4.17 0.37
N ALA A 30 9.44 3.99 -0.15
CA ALA A 30 9.89 2.74 -0.77
C ALA A 30 9.99 1.58 0.23
N CYS A 31 10.06 1.88 1.54
CA CYS A 31 10.08 0.87 2.60
C CYS A 31 8.68 0.42 3.03
N VAL A 32 7.61 1.08 2.56
CA VAL A 32 6.24 0.80 3.00
C VAL A 32 5.59 -0.23 2.08
N ASN A 33 5.13 -1.34 2.65
CA ASN A 33 4.31 -2.33 1.96
C ASN A 33 2.91 -2.42 2.61
N PRO A 34 1.86 -1.82 2.00
CA PRO A 34 0.49 -1.82 2.54
C PRO A 34 -0.15 -3.21 2.63
N PHE A 35 0.41 -4.24 1.98
CA PHE A 35 -0.13 -5.59 2.04
C PHE A 35 0.29 -6.35 3.31
N ILE A 36 1.30 -5.86 4.04
CA ILE A 36 1.68 -6.46 5.33
C ILE A 36 0.51 -6.32 6.32
N GLY A 37 0.08 -7.44 6.89
CA GLY A 37 -1.05 -7.50 7.83
C GLY A 37 -2.43 -7.72 7.19
N THR A 38 -2.53 -7.75 5.85
CA THR A 38 -3.81 -7.92 5.14
C THR A 38 -4.29 -9.37 4.97
N GLY A 39 -3.45 -10.35 5.34
CA GLY A 39 -3.67 -11.77 5.04
C GLY A 39 -4.23 -12.60 6.19
N ARG A 40 -3.72 -12.43 7.41
CA ARG A 40 -4.12 -13.21 8.59
C ARG A 40 -4.63 -12.26 9.69
N GLU A 41 -4.21 -12.43 10.93
CA GLU A 41 -4.76 -11.76 12.12
C GLU A 41 -4.32 -10.28 12.25
N GLY A 42 -3.59 -9.73 11.28
CA GLY A 42 -3.18 -8.32 11.28
C GLY A 42 -4.35 -7.37 11.06
N ASN A 43 -5.36 -7.79 10.29
CA ASN A 43 -6.58 -7.03 10.01
C ASN A 43 -6.32 -5.60 9.51
N THR A 44 -5.34 -5.41 8.62
CA THR A 44 -5.07 -4.12 7.94
C THR A 44 -5.70 -4.09 6.54
N TYR A 45 -5.66 -2.93 5.88
CA TYR A 45 -6.15 -2.75 4.51
C TYR A 45 -5.10 -2.00 3.66
N PRO A 46 -4.98 -2.30 2.35
CA PRO A 46 -3.93 -1.74 1.49
C PRO A 46 -4.33 -0.42 0.80
N GLY A 47 -5.44 0.19 1.23
CA GLY A 47 -6.01 1.40 0.64
C GLY A 47 -5.20 2.68 0.86
N ALA A 48 -5.53 3.70 0.07
CA ALA A 48 -4.91 5.01 0.17
C ALA A 48 -5.51 5.82 1.33
N GLN A 49 -4.64 6.32 2.19
CA GLN A 49 -4.99 7.23 3.28
C GLN A 49 -3.82 8.20 3.52
N ALA A 50 -4.12 9.49 3.70
CA ALA A 50 -3.13 10.41 4.25
C ALA A 50 -2.89 10.11 5.74
N PRO A 51 -1.74 10.47 6.33
CA PRO A 51 -1.53 10.30 7.77
C PRO A 51 -2.67 10.93 8.57
N PHE A 52 -3.39 10.12 9.37
CA PHE A 52 -4.55 10.53 10.16
C PHE A 52 -5.73 11.09 9.34
N GLY A 53 -5.82 10.73 8.05
CA GLY A 53 -6.89 11.15 7.17
C GLY A 53 -8.26 10.59 7.60
N MET A 54 -9.30 11.41 7.51
CA MET A 54 -10.67 11.00 7.85
C MET A 54 -11.29 10.01 6.85
N VAL A 55 -10.73 9.93 5.64
CA VAL A 55 -11.19 9.06 4.55
C VAL A 55 -10.08 8.08 4.22
N SER A 56 -10.43 6.80 4.13
CA SER A 56 -9.53 5.72 3.75
C SER A 56 -10.12 4.92 2.60
N VAL A 57 -9.66 5.21 1.39
CA VAL A 57 -10.18 4.57 0.18
C VAL A 57 -9.45 3.25 -0.04
N SER A 58 -10.15 2.13 0.10
CA SER A 58 -9.55 0.79 -0.01
C SER A 58 -10.44 -0.16 -0.81
N PRO A 59 -9.85 -1.14 -1.53
CA PRO A 59 -10.62 -2.26 -2.05
C PRO A 59 -11.23 -3.09 -0.92
N ASN A 60 -12.45 -3.58 -1.15
CA ASN A 60 -13.10 -4.56 -0.31
C ASN A 60 -13.19 -5.88 -1.07
N THR A 61 -12.80 -6.98 -0.44
CA THR A 61 -12.96 -8.32 -1.00
C THR A 61 -14.32 -8.90 -0.64
N THR A 62 -14.82 -9.83 -1.46
CA THR A 62 -15.99 -10.64 -1.10
C THR A 62 -15.64 -11.56 0.07
N PHE A 63 -16.56 -11.71 1.02
CA PHE A 63 -16.48 -12.73 2.07
C PHE A 63 -17.83 -13.44 2.17
N LYS A 64 -17.77 -14.77 2.33
CA LYS A 64 -18.95 -15.65 2.38
C LYS A 64 -19.68 -15.57 3.72
N ASP A 65 -18.92 -15.40 4.79
CA ASP A 65 -19.41 -15.41 6.16
C ASP A 65 -19.03 -14.09 6.85
N TYR A 66 -20.00 -13.48 7.53
CA TYR A 66 -19.75 -12.30 8.36
C TYR A 66 -18.86 -12.62 9.57
N ASP A 67 -18.65 -13.90 9.88
CA ASP A 67 -17.76 -14.32 10.96
C ASP A 67 -16.30 -14.53 10.51
N ASP A 68 -15.97 -14.27 9.23
CA ASP A 68 -14.58 -14.34 8.76
C ASP A 68 -13.74 -13.26 9.44
N ALA A 69 -13.03 -13.67 10.49
CA ALA A 69 -12.19 -12.80 11.32
C ALA A 69 -11.11 -12.06 10.53
N VAL A 70 -10.70 -12.60 9.38
CA VAL A 70 -9.65 -12.03 8.52
C VAL A 70 -10.24 -11.00 7.55
N ALA A 71 -11.55 -11.04 7.27
CA ALA A 71 -12.22 -10.10 6.37
C ALA A 71 -12.77 -8.85 7.09
N ARG A 72 -12.50 -8.71 8.39
CA ARG A 72 -12.93 -7.60 9.27
C ARG A 72 -12.59 -6.20 8.76
N PRO A 73 -11.36 -5.91 8.31
CA PRO A 73 -11.03 -4.61 7.72
C PRO A 73 -11.59 -4.45 6.30
N GLY A 74 -12.28 -5.47 5.77
CA GLY A 74 -12.88 -5.46 4.45
C GLY A 74 -12.04 -5.95 3.31
N TYR A 75 -10.73 -6.09 3.49
CA TYR A 75 -9.82 -6.65 2.52
C TYR A 75 -9.13 -7.88 3.10
N LYS A 76 -9.00 -8.93 2.29
CA LYS A 76 -8.24 -10.14 2.61
C LYS A 76 -7.29 -10.43 1.46
N TYR A 77 -6.01 -10.60 1.76
CA TYR A 77 -4.97 -10.85 0.74
C TYR A 77 -5.25 -12.08 -0.13
N ALA A 78 -5.82 -13.13 0.47
CA ALA A 78 -6.20 -14.34 -0.25
C ALA A 78 -7.54 -14.21 -1.02
N GLY A 79 -8.23 -13.08 -0.91
CA GLY A 79 -9.47 -12.81 -1.61
C GLY A 79 -9.22 -12.64 -3.12
N THR A 80 -9.97 -13.37 -3.93
CA THR A 80 -9.79 -13.38 -5.40
C THR A 80 -10.77 -12.45 -6.12
N LYS A 81 -11.73 -11.88 -5.41
CA LYS A 81 -12.77 -11.00 -5.97
C LYS A 81 -12.89 -9.73 -5.14
N ILE A 82 -12.90 -8.60 -5.83
CA ILE A 82 -13.16 -7.28 -5.26
C ILE A 82 -14.66 -6.98 -5.43
N ARG A 83 -15.33 -6.66 -4.32
CA ARG A 83 -16.74 -6.24 -4.32
C ARG A 83 -16.92 -4.74 -4.65
N GLY A 84 -15.85 -3.96 -4.50
CA GLY A 84 -15.79 -2.53 -4.79
C GLY A 84 -14.75 -1.84 -3.92
N PHE A 85 -14.77 -0.50 -3.90
CA PHE A 85 -13.87 0.35 -3.13
C PHE A 85 -14.67 1.20 -2.14
N GLY A 86 -14.45 0.99 -0.84
CA GLY A 86 -15.12 1.75 0.24
C GLY A 86 -14.34 3.01 0.61
N LEU A 87 -15.00 3.97 1.27
CA LEU A 87 -14.39 5.23 1.69
C LEU A 87 -13.95 5.26 3.16
N THR A 88 -14.38 4.30 3.95
CA THR A 88 -14.08 4.19 5.38
C THR A 88 -13.58 2.78 5.66
N HIS A 89 -12.54 2.67 6.48
CA HIS A 89 -11.91 1.40 6.87
C HIS A 89 -11.24 1.51 8.25
N PHE A 90 -11.41 0.47 9.07
CA PHE A 90 -10.68 0.30 10.32
C PHE A 90 -9.50 -0.66 10.17
N SER A 91 -8.33 -0.23 10.66
CA SER A 91 -7.08 -1.01 10.60
C SER A 91 -6.78 -1.63 11.97
N GLY A 92 -6.50 -2.93 12.00
CA GLY A 92 -6.11 -3.67 13.21
C GLY A 92 -7.27 -4.09 14.12
N VAL A 93 -8.52 -4.07 13.63
CA VAL A 93 -9.70 -4.31 14.46
C VAL A 93 -10.13 -5.78 14.53
N GLY A 94 -10.73 -6.14 15.66
CA GLY A 94 -11.32 -7.46 15.92
C GLY A 94 -12.83 -7.53 15.64
N CYS A 95 -13.42 -6.57 14.92
CA CYS A 95 -14.84 -6.57 14.51
C CYS A 95 -14.99 -6.05 13.07
N HIS A 96 -16.13 -6.34 12.43
CA HIS A 96 -16.48 -5.73 11.14
C HIS A 96 -17.06 -4.35 11.39
N ALA A 97 -16.43 -3.32 10.83
CA ALA A 97 -16.91 -1.95 10.90
C ALA A 97 -16.27 -1.14 9.77
N MET A 98 -16.94 -0.04 9.39
CA MET A 98 -16.46 0.97 8.46
C MET A 98 -16.01 0.38 7.13
N GLN A 99 -16.98 0.24 6.23
CA GLN A 99 -16.83 -0.24 4.85
C GLN A 99 -17.85 0.47 3.95
N ASP A 100 -18.04 1.76 4.22
CA ASP A 100 -19.20 2.52 3.77
C ASP A 100 -18.98 3.12 2.39
N LEU A 101 -20.10 3.44 1.71
CA LEU A 101 -20.12 4.06 0.39
C LEU A 101 -19.22 3.33 -0.62
N LEU A 102 -19.64 2.11 -0.97
CA LEU A 102 -18.89 1.25 -1.89
C LEU A 102 -19.06 1.68 -3.35
N PHE A 103 -17.96 1.95 -4.04
CA PHE A 103 -17.92 2.24 -5.47
C PHE A 103 -17.42 1.03 -6.26
N MET A 104 -18.14 0.62 -7.29
CA MET A 104 -17.71 -0.47 -8.17
C MET A 104 -17.67 0.04 -9.62
N PRO A 105 -16.47 0.31 -10.18
CA PRO A 105 -16.35 0.62 -11.59
C PRO A 105 -16.67 -0.64 -12.41
N VAL A 106 -17.49 -0.47 -13.45
CA VAL A 106 -17.94 -1.54 -14.33
C VAL A 106 -17.85 -1.08 -15.78
N SER A 107 -17.72 -2.03 -16.70
CA SER A 107 -17.80 -1.79 -18.13
C SER A 107 -18.96 -2.60 -18.71
N GLY A 108 -19.60 -2.09 -19.76
CA GLY A 108 -20.77 -2.72 -20.37
C GLY A 108 -22.11 -2.26 -19.79
N THR A 109 -23.16 -3.00 -20.09
CA THR A 109 -24.53 -2.72 -19.64
C THR A 109 -24.75 -3.18 -18.21
N LEU A 110 -25.52 -2.40 -17.45
CA LEU A 110 -25.88 -2.70 -16.07
C LEU A 110 -27.34 -3.09 -15.99
N ASP A 111 -27.59 -4.35 -15.61
CA ASP A 111 -28.95 -4.86 -15.38
C ASP A 111 -29.34 -4.78 -13.89
N ALA A 112 -28.37 -4.59 -13.00
CA ALA A 112 -28.56 -4.48 -11.56
C ALA A 112 -27.43 -3.68 -10.89
N SER A 113 -27.60 -3.36 -9.60
CA SER A 113 -26.55 -2.72 -8.80
C SER A 113 -25.32 -3.63 -8.69
N PRO A 114 -24.13 -3.16 -9.09
CA PRO A 114 -22.92 -3.97 -9.11
C PRO A 114 -22.42 -4.34 -7.70
N VAL A 115 -22.75 -3.51 -6.69
CA VAL A 115 -22.37 -3.74 -5.29
C VAL A 115 -23.36 -4.63 -4.53
N GLY A 116 -24.64 -4.62 -4.92
CA GLY A 116 -25.68 -5.46 -4.31
C GLY A 116 -25.62 -6.92 -4.76
N HIS A 117 -25.12 -7.17 -5.98
CA HIS A 117 -25.05 -8.50 -6.57
C HIS A 117 -23.84 -9.32 -6.07
N ALA A 118 -22.73 -8.67 -5.70
CA ALA A 118 -21.50 -9.33 -5.27
C ALA A 118 -21.57 -10.06 -3.91
N ARG A 119 -22.69 -9.98 -3.18
CA ARG A 119 -22.89 -10.66 -1.88
C ARG A 119 -23.32 -12.13 -2.00
N ARG A 120 -23.68 -12.60 -3.21
CA ARG A 120 -24.29 -13.94 -3.42
C ARG A 120 -23.41 -14.96 -4.14
N THR A 121 -22.20 -14.62 -4.58
CA THR A 121 -21.34 -15.52 -5.36
C THR A 121 -19.98 -15.73 -4.74
#